data_AF-A0A3C1IYZ3-F1
#
_entry.id   AF-A0A3C1IYZ3-F1
#
_cell.length_a   1.000
_cell.length_b   1.000
_cell.length_c   1.000
_cell.angle_alpha   90.00
_cell.angle_beta   90.00
_cell.angle_gamma   90.00
#
_symmetry.space_group_name_H-M   'P 1'
#
loop_
_entity.id
_entity.type
_entity.pdbx_description
1 polymer ?
#
loop_
_entity_poly.entity_id
_entity_poly.type
_entity_poly.pdbx_seq_one_letter_code
_entity_poly.pdbx_strand_id
1 'polypeptide(L)'
;MAKNPFPRKNIHDIFKLYLFNKRPKDLVKQKIFKVGVLKKNIFMAIPLLSNKDVYISTLALMHIYDRRGAVLENTILPSFNALISSPDGVYLNKEGKNRRGNILFTKKIENHYLAVILEIATIQGKTSCQIITIFICDHNYFEDLKCLWNGRTATPSSQCNNS
;
A
#
# COMPACT_ATOMS: atom_id res chain seq x y z
N MET A 1 26.69 -5.10 -14.22
CA MET A 1 25.28 -4.88 -13.85
C MET A 1 25.06 -5.35 -12.42
N ALA A 2 24.75 -4.44 -11.48
CA ALA A 2 24.41 -4.84 -10.12
C ALA A 2 23.11 -5.68 -10.14
N LYS A 3 23.15 -6.91 -9.62
CA LYS A 3 21.93 -7.72 -9.41
C LYS A 3 20.97 -6.90 -8.52
N ASN A 4 19.72 -6.75 -8.94
CA ASN A 4 18.70 -6.08 -8.14
C ASN A 4 18.63 -6.79 -6.77
N PRO A 5 18.94 -6.13 -5.64
CA PRO A 5 19.07 -6.84 -4.37
C PRO A 5 17.73 -7.32 -3.81
N PHE A 6 16.61 -6.84 -4.39
CA PHE A 6 15.28 -7.32 -4.07
C PHE A 6 14.65 -8.02 -5.28
N PRO A 7 14.36 -9.33 -5.20
CA PRO A 7 13.60 -9.99 -6.25
C PRO A 7 12.20 -9.36 -6.29
N ARG A 8 11.74 -8.99 -7.50
CA ARG A 8 10.32 -8.67 -7.68
C ARG A 8 9.54 -9.94 -7.40
N LYS A 9 8.70 -9.91 -6.37
CA LYS A 9 7.85 -11.05 -6.01
C LYS A 9 6.43 -10.59 -5.81
N ASN A 10 5.49 -11.45 -6.16
CA ASN A 10 4.10 -11.26 -5.79
C ASN A 10 3.99 -11.31 -4.25
N ILE A 11 3.18 -10.42 -3.66
CA ILE A 11 2.89 -10.41 -2.22
C ILE A 11 2.41 -11.78 -1.72
N HIS A 12 1.68 -12.51 -2.56
CA HIS A 12 1.18 -13.85 -2.28
C HIS A 12 2.33 -14.87 -2.13
N ASP A 13 3.36 -14.80 -2.97
CA ASP A 13 4.52 -15.68 -2.87
C ASP A 13 5.36 -15.36 -1.62
N ILE A 14 5.46 -14.08 -1.28
CA ILE A 14 6.15 -13.64 -0.06
C ILE A 14 5.41 -14.19 1.17
N PHE A 15 4.09 -14.06 1.20
CA PHE A 15 3.25 -14.61 2.27
C PHE A 15 3.48 -16.12 2.43
N LYS A 16 3.38 -16.89 1.33
CA LYS A 16 3.59 -18.35 1.35
C LYS A 16 4.98 -18.76 1.81
N LEU A 17 6.02 -18.09 1.34
CA LEU A 17 7.41 -18.48 1.63
C LEU A 17 7.88 -18.11 3.05
N TYR A 18 7.35 -17.00 3.59
CA TYR A 18 7.91 -16.38 4.79
C TYR A 18 6.98 -16.38 6.00
N LEU A 19 5.67 -16.57 5.81
CA LEU A 19 4.68 -16.42 6.88
C LEU A 19 3.75 -17.63 6.99
N PHE A 20 3.27 -18.15 5.87
CA PHE A 20 2.37 -19.31 5.88
C PHE A 20 3.05 -20.52 6.55
N ASN A 21 2.35 -21.10 7.54
CA ASN A 21 2.81 -22.22 8.37
C ASN A 21 4.09 -22.00 9.21
N LYS A 22 4.62 -20.77 9.33
CA LYS A 22 5.75 -20.50 10.22
C LYS A 22 5.29 -20.08 11.61
N ARG A 23 5.56 -20.90 12.63
CA ARG A 23 5.56 -20.52 14.05
C ARG A 23 6.95 -20.83 14.63
N PRO A 24 7.53 -19.97 15.52
CA PRO A 24 7.00 -18.72 16.11
C PRO A 24 7.37 -17.42 15.35
N LYS A 25 6.74 -16.30 15.72
CA LYS A 25 6.97 -14.93 15.18
C LYS A 25 8.44 -14.52 15.20
N ASP A 26 9.17 -15.01 16.18
CA ASP A 26 10.57 -14.73 16.45
C ASP A 26 11.51 -15.23 15.32
N LEU A 27 11.01 -16.13 14.47
CA LEU A 27 11.76 -16.65 13.32
C LEU A 27 11.58 -15.81 12.05
N VAL A 28 10.65 -14.85 12.02
CA VAL A 28 10.40 -14.03 10.84
C VAL A 28 11.47 -12.94 10.74
N LYS A 29 12.59 -13.27 10.08
CA LYS A 29 13.63 -12.29 9.76
C LYS A 29 13.07 -11.18 8.88
N GLN A 30 13.43 -9.93 9.19
CA GLN A 30 13.07 -8.78 8.37
C GLN A 30 13.73 -8.91 6.99
N LYS A 31 12.90 -8.97 5.96
CA LYS A 31 13.30 -8.86 4.55
C LYS A 31 12.39 -7.87 3.87
N ILE A 32 12.92 -7.11 2.91
CA ILE A 32 12.17 -6.14 2.11
C ILE A 32 12.04 -6.70 0.71
N PHE A 33 10.89 -6.50 0.07
CA PHE A 33 10.62 -6.97 -1.29
C PHE A 33 9.94 -5.90 -2.11
N LYS A 34 10.35 -5.76 -3.37
CA LYS A 34 9.64 -4.95 -4.35
C LYS A 34 8.39 -5.69 -4.80
N VAL A 35 7.24 -5.09 -4.58
CA VAL A 35 5.91 -5.67 -4.86
C VAL A 35 5.12 -4.90 -5.92
N GLY A 36 5.56 -3.71 -6.30
CA GLY A 36 4.90 -2.94 -7.35
C GLY A 36 5.69 -1.74 -7.86
N VAL A 37 5.14 -1.09 -8.87
CA VAL A 37 5.60 0.19 -9.42
C VAL A 37 4.35 1.05 -9.62
N LEU A 38 4.41 2.32 -9.24
CA LEU A 38 3.31 3.25 -9.42
C LEU A 38 3.11 3.62 -10.90
N LYS A 39 1.86 3.68 -11.36
CA LYS A 39 1.54 4.09 -12.73
C LYS A 39 1.73 5.59 -12.95
N LYS A 40 1.97 5.96 -14.22
CA LYS A 40 2.25 7.34 -14.65
C LYS A 40 1.20 8.36 -14.23
N ASN A 41 -0.07 8.02 -14.36
CA ASN A 41 -1.18 8.89 -13.97
C ASN A 41 -1.14 9.27 -12.49
N ILE A 42 -0.78 8.35 -11.59
CA ILE A 42 -0.74 8.60 -10.15
C ILE A 42 0.36 9.62 -9.84
N PHE A 43 1.56 9.43 -10.39
CA PHE A 43 2.66 10.33 -10.08
C PHE A 43 2.66 11.64 -10.87
N MET A 44 1.94 11.72 -12.00
CA MET A 44 1.68 13.02 -12.63
C MET A 44 0.79 13.89 -11.73
N ALA A 45 -0.16 13.30 -11.02
CA ALA A 45 -0.99 14.01 -10.04
C ALA A 45 -0.26 14.28 -8.71
N ILE A 46 0.67 13.41 -8.34
CA ILE A 46 1.41 13.50 -7.08
C ILE A 46 2.90 13.38 -7.41
N PRO A 47 3.59 14.47 -7.79
CA PRO A 47 5.00 14.44 -8.21
C PRO A 47 5.94 13.80 -7.19
N LEU A 48 5.60 13.91 -5.90
CA LEU A 48 6.31 13.25 -4.82
C LEU A 48 6.33 11.72 -4.96
N LEU A 49 5.48 11.12 -5.77
CA LEU A 49 5.41 9.68 -6.05
C LEU A 49 6.10 9.27 -7.36
N SER A 50 6.75 10.20 -8.06
CA SER A 50 7.37 9.96 -9.38
C SER A 50 8.38 8.81 -9.35
N ASN A 51 8.14 7.82 -10.22
CA ASN A 51 8.97 6.64 -10.42
C ASN A 51 9.27 5.84 -9.14
N LYS A 52 8.37 5.88 -8.14
CA LYS A 52 8.58 5.15 -6.89
C LYS A 52 8.17 3.69 -7.02
N ASP A 53 9.12 2.84 -6.71
CA ASP A 53 8.90 1.43 -6.45
C ASP A 53 8.16 1.27 -5.12
N VAL A 54 7.25 0.29 -5.07
CA VAL A 54 6.50 -0.06 -3.87
C VAL A 54 7.10 -1.30 -3.25
N TYR A 55 7.43 -1.21 -1.97
CA TYR A 55 8.06 -2.26 -1.19
C TYR A 55 7.20 -2.68 -0.01
N ILE A 56 7.34 -3.93 0.43
CA ILE A 56 6.79 -4.43 1.69
C ILE A 56 7.87 -5.18 2.45
N SER A 57 7.84 -5.10 3.78
CA SER A 57 8.69 -5.93 4.63
C SER A 57 7.93 -7.17 5.11
N THR A 58 8.65 -8.24 5.41
CA THR A 58 8.08 -9.44 6.06
C THR A 58 7.41 -9.11 7.39
N LEU A 59 7.94 -8.13 8.14
CA LEU A 59 7.33 -7.67 9.39
C LEU A 59 6.02 -6.90 9.17
N ALA A 60 5.93 -6.05 8.13
CA ALA A 60 4.69 -5.38 7.77
C ALA A 60 3.63 -6.40 7.32
N LEU A 61 4.02 -7.38 6.51
CA LEU A 61 3.12 -8.43 6.06
C LEU A 61 2.67 -9.34 7.23
N MET A 62 3.57 -9.65 8.17
CA MET A 62 3.23 -10.36 9.41
C MET A 62 2.25 -9.55 10.25
N HIS A 63 2.46 -8.25 10.40
CA HIS A 63 1.56 -7.37 11.14
C HIS A 63 0.15 -7.35 10.54
N ILE A 64 0.05 -7.33 9.20
CA ILE A 64 -1.23 -7.42 8.50
C ILE A 64 -1.88 -8.79 8.75
N TYR A 65 -1.13 -9.89 8.62
CA TYR A 65 -1.63 -11.24 8.86
C TYR A 65 -2.11 -11.44 10.31
N ASP A 66 -1.31 -11.08 11.30
CA ASP A 66 -1.63 -11.24 12.72
C ASP A 66 -2.94 -10.55 13.11
N ARG A 67 -3.24 -9.41 12.48
CA ARG A 67 -4.47 -8.64 12.76
C ARG A 67 -5.65 -9.09 11.90
N ARG A 68 -5.41 -9.73 10.75
CA ARG A 68 -6.40 -9.85 9.67
C ARG A 68 -6.27 -11.13 8.84
N GLY A 69 -5.78 -12.24 9.39
CA GLY A 69 -5.39 -13.45 8.63
C GLY A 69 -6.37 -13.87 7.52
N ALA A 70 -7.65 -14.08 7.88
CA ALA A 70 -8.68 -14.46 6.91
C ALA A 70 -8.92 -13.39 5.83
N VAL A 71 -8.91 -12.10 6.22
CA VAL A 71 -9.09 -10.97 5.29
C VAL A 71 -7.87 -10.79 4.39
N LEU A 72 -6.66 -11.04 4.91
CA LEU A 72 -5.43 -11.00 4.13
C LEU A 72 -5.53 -11.97 2.96
N GLU A 73 -5.86 -13.23 3.25
CA GLU A 73 -5.89 -14.29 2.24
C GLU A 73 -7.04 -14.12 1.24
N ASN A 74 -8.24 -13.81 1.72
CA ASN A 74 -9.44 -13.81 0.87
C ASN A 74 -9.68 -12.49 0.12
N THR A 75 -9.13 -11.37 0.61
CA THR A 75 -9.43 -10.04 0.05
C THR A 75 -8.18 -9.25 -0.30
N ILE A 76 -7.22 -9.15 0.62
CA ILE A 76 -6.05 -8.30 0.41
C ILE A 76 -5.15 -8.86 -0.68
N LEU A 77 -4.73 -10.13 -0.59
CA LEU A 77 -3.80 -10.74 -1.54
C LEU A 77 -4.34 -10.73 -2.99
N PRO A 78 -5.61 -11.10 -3.27
CA PRO A 78 -6.15 -11.07 -4.62
C PRO A 78 -6.24 -9.65 -5.22
N SER A 79 -6.59 -8.65 -4.41
CA SER A 79 -6.83 -7.28 -4.87
C SER A 79 -5.60 -6.38 -4.80
N PHE A 80 -4.52 -6.83 -4.18
CA PHE A 80 -3.31 -6.05 -3.91
C PHE A 80 -2.73 -5.39 -5.18
N ASN A 81 -2.57 -6.16 -6.26
CA ASN A 81 -1.99 -5.63 -7.49
C ASN A 81 -2.83 -4.49 -8.08
N ALA A 82 -4.16 -4.62 -8.03
CA ALA A 82 -5.09 -3.59 -8.49
C ALA A 82 -5.03 -2.35 -7.61
N LEU A 83 -4.95 -2.51 -6.29
CA LEU A 83 -4.81 -1.42 -5.32
C LEU A 83 -3.54 -0.58 -5.56
N ILE A 84 -2.39 -1.23 -5.79
CA ILE A 84 -1.13 -0.51 -5.98
C ILE A 84 -1.03 0.12 -7.36
N SER A 85 -1.45 -0.60 -8.41
CA SER A 85 -1.26 -0.16 -9.78
C SER A 85 -2.38 0.75 -10.30
N SER A 86 -3.58 0.67 -9.73
CA SER A 86 -4.75 1.42 -10.17
C SER A 86 -5.70 1.66 -8.99
N PRO A 87 -5.28 2.43 -7.97
CA PRO A 87 -6.17 2.83 -6.90
C PRO A 87 -7.33 3.65 -7.47
N ASP A 88 -8.45 3.68 -6.75
CA ASP A 88 -9.60 4.53 -7.08
C ASP A 88 -9.45 5.93 -6.47
N GLY A 89 -8.67 6.05 -5.38
CA GLY A 89 -8.37 7.32 -4.73
C GLY A 89 -7.03 7.28 -4.00
N VAL A 90 -6.38 8.43 -3.94
CA VAL A 90 -5.14 8.67 -3.21
C VAL A 90 -5.33 9.88 -2.31
N TYR A 91 -5.01 9.72 -1.04
CA TYR A 91 -5.26 10.69 0.01
C TYR A 91 -3.99 10.94 0.82
N LEU A 92 -3.88 12.12 1.42
CA LEU A 92 -2.90 12.36 2.47
C LEU A 92 -3.36 11.62 3.73
N ASN A 93 -2.47 10.83 4.32
CA ASN A 93 -2.79 10.12 5.56
C ASN A 93 -2.90 11.11 6.74
N LYS A 94 -3.76 10.79 7.72
CA LYS A 94 -3.88 11.58 8.96
C LYS A 94 -2.61 11.41 9.80
N GLU A 95 -1.98 12.52 10.18
CA GLU A 95 -0.89 12.55 11.15
C GLU A 95 -1.42 12.33 12.58
N GLY A 96 -0.56 11.81 13.48
CA GLY A 96 -0.92 11.65 14.89
C GLY A 96 0.09 10.80 15.66
N LYS A 97 0.05 10.90 17.00
CA LYS A 97 1.02 10.28 17.93
C LYS A 97 1.30 8.79 17.67
N ASN A 98 0.30 8.06 17.18
CA ASN A 98 0.38 6.61 16.90
C ASN A 98 0.08 6.27 15.42
N ARG A 99 0.16 7.23 14.50
CA ARG A 99 -0.09 7.03 13.07
C ARG A 99 1.22 7.17 12.29
N ARG A 100 1.45 6.23 11.38
CA ARG A 100 2.64 6.17 10.52
C ARG A 100 2.22 6.18 9.05
N GLY A 101 3.11 6.63 8.19
CA GLY A 101 2.92 6.67 6.74
C GLY A 101 2.31 7.98 6.27
N ASN A 102 2.60 8.33 5.02
CA ASN A 102 2.32 9.64 4.46
C ASN A 102 1.07 9.64 3.59
N ILE A 103 0.86 8.56 2.83
CA ILE A 103 -0.12 8.53 1.74
C ILE A 103 -0.99 7.29 1.89
N LEU A 104 -2.27 7.44 1.60
CA LEU A 104 -3.25 6.36 1.63
C LEU A 104 -3.81 6.14 0.23
N PHE A 105 -3.72 4.92 -0.27
CA PHE A 105 -4.40 4.50 -1.50
C PHE A 105 -5.63 3.71 -1.14
N THR A 106 -6.70 3.87 -1.92
CA THR A 106 -7.94 3.11 -1.78
C THR A 106 -8.29 2.37 -3.05
N LYS A 107 -8.97 1.24 -2.91
CA LYS A 107 -9.63 0.52 -3.99
C LYS A 107 -10.99 0.06 -3.47
N LYS A 108 -12.07 0.37 -4.19
CA LYS A 108 -13.38 -0.17 -3.86
C LYS A 108 -13.41 -1.66 -4.18
N ILE A 109 -13.87 -2.46 -3.22
CA ILE A 109 -14.08 -3.90 -3.37
C ILE A 109 -15.46 -4.20 -2.81
N GLU A 110 -16.40 -4.55 -3.69
CA GLU A 110 -17.81 -4.75 -3.35
C GLU A 110 -18.38 -3.54 -2.58
N ASN A 111 -18.79 -3.76 -1.33
CA ASN A 111 -19.40 -2.76 -0.46
C ASN A 111 -18.40 -2.05 0.49
N HIS A 112 -17.12 -2.39 0.40
CA HIS A 112 -16.08 -1.81 1.25
C HIS A 112 -14.95 -1.19 0.41
N TYR A 113 -14.00 -0.60 1.11
CA TYR A 113 -12.76 -0.10 0.55
C TYR A 113 -11.58 -0.84 1.13
N LEU A 114 -10.67 -1.27 0.25
CA LEU A 114 -9.36 -1.72 0.63
C LEU A 114 -8.42 -0.51 0.62
N ALA A 115 -7.80 -0.23 1.76
CA ALA A 115 -6.87 0.86 1.94
C ALA A 115 -5.46 0.34 2.21
N VAL A 116 -4.45 0.95 1.59
CA VAL A 116 -3.03 0.74 1.91
C VAL A 116 -2.40 2.06 2.30
N ILE A 117 -1.67 2.04 3.41
CA ILE A 117 -0.86 3.17 3.85
C ILE A 117 0.58 2.96 3.39
N LEU A 118 1.08 3.96 2.68
CA LEU A 118 2.42 4.05 2.15
C LEU A 118 3.21 5.12 2.91
N GLU A 119 4.44 4.78 3.26
CA GLU A 119 5.45 5.72 3.75
C GLU A 119 6.48 5.98 2.65
N ILE A 120 6.86 7.23 2.48
CA ILE A 120 7.98 7.61 1.63
C ILE A 120 9.25 7.39 2.43
N ALA A 121 10.07 6.46 1.96
CA ALA A 121 11.30 6.06 2.65
C ALA A 121 12.47 5.94 1.65
N THR A 122 13.68 6.10 2.14
CA THR A 122 14.89 5.83 1.34
C THR A 122 15.22 4.34 1.44
N ILE A 123 15.08 3.62 0.33
CA ILE A 123 15.41 2.19 0.22
C ILE A 123 16.54 2.08 -0.80
N GLN A 124 17.70 1.56 -0.38
CA GLN A 124 18.91 1.45 -1.22
C GLN A 124 19.36 2.79 -1.84
N GLY A 125 19.31 3.87 -1.05
CA GLY A 125 19.70 5.20 -1.52
C GLY A 125 18.71 5.82 -2.53
N LYS A 126 17.54 5.20 -2.74
CA LYS A 126 16.49 5.73 -3.61
C LYS A 126 15.20 6.00 -2.83
N THR A 127 14.64 7.18 -3.03
CA THR A 127 13.33 7.53 -2.50
C THR A 127 12.27 6.61 -3.09
N SER A 128 11.62 5.84 -2.23
CA SER A 128 10.69 4.76 -2.58
C SER A 128 9.43 4.82 -1.70
N CYS A 129 8.46 3.95 -1.98
CA CYS A 129 7.27 3.78 -1.14
C CYS A 129 7.34 2.46 -0.39
N GLN A 130 7.16 2.50 0.93
CA GLN A 130 7.08 1.32 1.79
C GLN A 130 5.65 1.16 2.31
N ILE A 131 5.10 -0.04 2.17
CA ILE A 131 3.81 -0.42 2.76
C ILE A 131 3.96 -0.58 4.26
N ILE A 132 3.15 0.17 5.00
CA ILE A 132 3.08 0.10 6.46
C ILE A 132 1.98 -0.87 6.91
N THR A 133 0.79 -0.75 6.32
CA THR A 133 -0.35 -1.61 6.65
C THR A 133 -1.37 -1.60 5.51
N ILE A 134 -2.21 -2.63 5.47
CA ILE A 134 -3.32 -2.76 4.52
C ILE A 134 -4.56 -3.20 5.31
N PHE A 135 -5.70 -2.56 5.05
CA PHE A 135 -6.94 -2.79 5.79
C PHE A 135 -8.19 -2.59 4.96
N ILE A 136 -9.29 -3.20 5.41
CA ILE A 136 -10.63 -2.87 4.94
C ILE A 136 -11.17 -1.72 5.78
N CYS A 137 -11.82 -0.76 5.14
CA CYS A 137 -12.55 0.32 5.76
C CYS A 137 -13.81 0.68 4.97
N ASP A 138 -14.68 1.46 5.60
CA ASP A 138 -15.84 2.05 4.95
C ASP A 138 -15.53 3.46 4.44
N HIS A 139 -16.46 4.04 3.68
CA HIS A 139 -16.28 5.33 3.02
C HIS A 139 -15.84 6.43 3.99
N ASN A 140 -16.51 6.51 5.15
CA ASN A 140 -16.33 7.51 6.19
C ASN A 140 -14.88 7.59 6.72
N TYR A 141 -14.07 6.54 6.54
CA TYR A 141 -12.68 6.55 6.98
C TYR A 141 -11.85 7.64 6.28
N PHE A 142 -12.13 7.86 4.99
CA PHE A 142 -11.33 8.75 4.14
C PHE A 142 -12.07 10.01 3.67
N GLU A 143 -13.31 10.22 4.13
CA GLU A 143 -14.07 11.45 3.85
C GLU A 143 -13.36 12.71 4.38
N ASP A 144 -12.82 12.66 5.60
CA ASP A 144 -12.07 13.80 6.16
C ASP A 144 -10.63 13.91 5.64
N LEU A 145 -10.18 12.97 4.80
CA LEU A 145 -8.80 12.99 4.32
C LEU A 145 -8.68 13.94 3.14
N LYS A 146 -7.57 14.68 3.11
CA LYS A 146 -7.22 15.48 1.95
C LYS A 146 -7.01 14.57 0.75
N CYS A 147 -7.94 14.59 -0.19
CA CYS A 147 -7.82 13.92 -1.47
C CYS A 147 -6.68 14.57 -2.27
N LEU A 148 -5.76 13.75 -2.77
CA LEU A 148 -4.65 14.16 -3.63
C LEU A 148 -4.91 13.82 -5.08
N TRP A 149 -5.60 12.70 -5.33
CA TRP A 149 -6.00 12.25 -6.65
C TRP A 149 -7.18 11.31 -6.55
N ASN A 150 -8.12 11.41 -7.49
CA ASN A 150 -9.18 10.41 -7.67
C ASN A 150 -9.09 9.85 -9.10
N GLY A 151 -9.44 8.58 -9.27
CA GLY A 151 -9.39 7.90 -10.57
C GLY A 151 -10.43 8.36 -11.59
N ARG A 152 -11.30 9.31 -11.23
CA ARG A 152 -12.45 9.76 -12.03
C ARG A 152 -12.22 11.13 -12.69
N THR A 153 -11.31 11.96 -12.19
CA THR A 153 -11.06 13.30 -12.70
C THR A 153 -9.59 13.49 -13.04
N ALA A 154 -9.28 13.87 -14.28
CA ALA A 154 -7.96 14.29 -14.72
C ALA A 154 -7.52 15.66 -14.13
N THR A 155 -8.28 16.20 -13.17
CA THR A 155 -8.14 17.55 -12.63
C THR A 155 -7.63 17.48 -11.18
N PRO A 156 -6.63 18.29 -10.79
CA PRO A 156 -6.28 18.49 -9.40
C PRO A 156 -7.52 19.00 -8.65
N SER A 157 -7.80 18.42 -7.49
CA SER A 157 -9.07 18.54 -6.78
C SER A 157 -9.35 19.97 -6.29
N SER A 158 -10.19 20.70 -7.03
CA SER A 158 -11.03 21.78 -6.49
C SER A 158 -12.45 21.30 -6.18
N GLN A 159 -12.80 20.06 -6.52
CA GLN A 159 -14.13 19.49 -6.34
C GLN A 159 -14.03 18.04 -5.86
N CYS A 160 -13.89 17.88 -4.55
CA CYS A 160 -14.24 16.64 -3.86
C CYS A 160 -15.17 17.03 -2.72
N ASN A 161 -16.32 17.58 -3.07
CA ASN A 161 -17.49 17.67 -2.21
C ASN A 161 -18.72 17.30 -3.04
N ASN A 162 -19.54 16.43 -2.46
CA ASN A 162 -20.91 16.07 -2.78
C ASN A 162 -21.14 15.19 -4.02
N SER A 163 -21.48 13.93 -3.77
CA SER A 163 -22.74 13.30 -4.17
C SER A 163 -22.94 11.99 -3.41
#